data_AF-A0A2C8D0N9-F1
#
_entry.id   AF-A0A2C8D0N9-F1
#
_cell.length_a   1.000
_cell.length_b   1.000
_cell.length_c   1.000
_cell.angle_alpha   90.00
_cell.angle_beta   90.00
_cell.angle_gamma   90.00
#
_symmetry.space_group_name_H-M   'P 1'
#
loop_
_entity.id
_entity.type
_entity.pdbx_description
1 polymer ?
#
loop_
_entity_poly.entity_id
_entity_poly.type
_entity_poly.pdbx_seq_one_letter_code
_entity_poly.pdbx_strand_id
1 'polypeptide(L)'
;MAYLMQQLLIFKVVGISLILLLEACANYSHNKRQPHENEEKYLTAPSLHALTIPTGIILPLHNSDYDISSFPCNKAVNNGMDIFPPTKTLELQNDAYPQCSNNRAFIQLK
;
A
#
# COMPACT_ATOMS: atom_id res chain seq x y z
N MET A 1 -50.02 23.57 -5.45
CA MET A 1 -49.56 22.86 -4.24
C MET A 1 -48.93 21.49 -4.56
N ALA A 2 -49.63 20.56 -5.23
CA ALA A 2 -49.10 19.20 -5.52
C ALA A 2 -47.87 19.17 -6.46
N TYR A 3 -47.81 20.07 -7.45
CA TYR A 3 -46.69 20.16 -8.40
C TYR A 3 -45.36 20.53 -7.73
N LEU A 4 -45.39 21.43 -6.75
CA LEU A 4 -44.20 21.82 -5.99
C LEU A 4 -43.68 20.66 -5.12
N MET A 5 -44.58 19.85 -4.57
CA MET A 5 -44.22 18.64 -3.82
C MET A 5 -43.56 17.59 -4.71
N GLN A 6 -44.02 17.45 -5.95
CA GLN A 6 -43.41 16.54 -6.95
C GLN A 6 -42.02 17.01 -7.36
N GLN A 7 -41.83 18.31 -7.60
CA GLN A 7 -40.51 18.86 -7.91
C GLN A 7 -39.51 18.64 -6.77
N LEU A 8 -39.93 18.87 -5.52
CA LEU A 8 -39.07 18.66 -4.36
C LEU A 8 -38.66 17.19 -4.19
N LEU A 9 -39.57 16.25 -4.49
CA LEU A 9 -39.29 14.81 -4.49
C LEU A 9 -38.21 14.45 -5.51
N ILE A 10 -38.32 14.97 -6.73
CA ILE A 10 -37.34 14.73 -7.81
C ILE A 10 -35.97 15.27 -7.40
N PHE A 11 -35.89 16.52 -6.93
CA PHE A 11 -34.63 17.10 -6.48
C PHE A 11 -33.97 16.32 -5.33
N LYS A 12 -34.77 15.80 -4.39
CA LYS A 12 -34.26 14.95 -3.32
C LYS A 12 -33.68 13.64 -3.83
N VAL A 13 -34.38 12.95 -4.73
CA VAL A 13 -33.92 11.66 -5.26
C VAL A 13 -32.63 11.84 -6.06
N VAL A 14 -32.54 12.87 -6.89
CA VAL A 14 -31.33 13.20 -7.66
C VAL A 14 -30.18 13.61 -6.73
N GLY A 15 -30.46 14.39 -5.69
CA GLY A 15 -29.45 14.76 -4.69
C GLY A 15 -28.89 13.54 -3.96
N ILE A 16 -29.76 12.63 -3.51
CA ILE A 16 -29.35 11.41 -2.81
C ILE A 16 -28.57 10.46 -3.74
N SER A 17 -28.99 10.28 -5.00
CA SER A 17 -28.26 9.40 -5.92
C SER A 17 -26.85 9.91 -6.24
N LEU A 18 -26.68 11.23 -6.35
CA LEU A 18 -25.37 11.84 -6.58
C LEU A 18 -24.43 11.62 -5.40
N ILE A 19 -24.91 11.82 -4.16
CA ILE A 19 -24.11 11.63 -2.95
C ILE A 19 -23.65 10.17 -2.84
N LEU A 20 -24.56 9.22 -3.08
CA LEU A 20 -24.25 7.79 -3.06
C LEU A 20 -23.23 7.39 -4.14
N LEU A 21 -23.34 7.93 -5.35
CA LEU A 21 -22.39 7.68 -6.43
C LEU A 21 -21.00 8.25 -6.10
N LEU A 22 -20.95 9.43 -5.50
CA LEU A 22 -19.70 10.10 -5.16
C LEU A 22 -18.94 9.35 -4.06
N GLU A 23 -19.63 8.88 -3.03
CA GLU A 23 -19.04 8.07 -1.96
C GLU A 23 -18.48 6.74 -2.48
N ALA A 24 -19.22 6.05 -3.35
CA ALA A 24 -18.78 4.80 -3.95
C ALA A 24 -17.52 4.97 -4.83
N CYS A 25 -17.44 6.05 -5.61
CA CYS A 25 -16.25 6.33 -6.42
C CYS A 25 -15.08 6.89 -5.62
N ALA A 26 -15.32 7.67 -4.56
CA ALA A 26 -14.27 8.28 -3.74
C ALA A 26 -13.55 7.27 -2.83
N ASN A 27 -14.26 6.29 -2.28
CA ASN A 27 -13.66 5.28 -1.39
C ASN A 27 -12.71 4.30 -2.11
N TYR A 28 -12.82 4.17 -3.44
CA TYR A 28 -12.00 3.22 -4.20
C TYR A 28 -10.51 3.63 -4.34
N SER A 29 -10.15 4.89 -4.10
CA SER A 29 -8.76 5.35 -4.31
C SER A 29 -7.82 5.12 -3.13
N HIS A 30 -8.34 5.10 -1.90
CA HIS A 30 -7.51 5.02 -0.69
C HIS A 30 -6.91 3.61 -0.50
N ASN A 31 -7.73 2.58 -0.69
CA ASN A 31 -7.35 1.18 -0.47
C ASN A 31 -6.42 0.60 -1.56
N LYS A 32 -6.05 1.40 -2.57
CA LYS A 32 -5.05 1.00 -3.58
C LYS A 32 -3.62 1.30 -3.16
N ARG A 33 -3.43 2.22 -2.20
CA ARG A 33 -2.11 2.68 -1.71
C ARG A 33 -1.56 1.77 -0.62
N GLN A 34 -2.45 1.01 0.01
CA GLN A 34 -2.18 0.32 1.26
C GLN A 34 -2.23 -1.19 1.03
N PRO A 35 -1.35 -1.97 1.68
CA PRO A 35 -1.53 -3.41 1.78
C PRO A 35 -2.87 -3.74 2.42
N HIS A 36 -3.41 -4.93 2.13
CA HIS A 36 -4.74 -5.32 2.60
C HIS A 36 -4.85 -5.15 4.13
N GLU A 37 -5.86 -4.36 4.54
CA GLU A 37 -6.09 -3.89 5.92
C GLU A 37 -6.10 -5.01 6.98
N ASN A 38 -6.37 -6.25 6.58
CA ASN A 38 -6.51 -7.39 7.49
C ASN A 38 -5.18 -8.11 7.84
N GLU A 39 -4.04 -7.59 7.38
CA GLU A 39 -2.73 -8.26 7.49
C GLU A 39 -1.83 -7.71 8.60
N GLU A 40 -2.23 -6.72 9.39
CA GLU A 40 -1.33 -6.03 10.36
C GLU A 40 -0.84 -6.90 11.56
N LYS A 41 -1.32 -8.15 11.71
CA LYS A 41 -1.07 -8.98 12.90
C LYS A 41 0.40 -9.29 13.15
N TYR A 42 1.25 -9.25 12.12
CA TYR A 42 2.69 -9.46 12.28
C TYR A 42 3.37 -8.31 13.05
N LEU A 43 2.76 -7.11 13.10
CA LEU A 43 3.32 -5.95 13.80
C LEU A 43 3.23 -6.08 15.33
N THR A 44 2.24 -6.83 15.82
CA THR A 44 2.05 -7.07 17.26
C THR A 44 2.70 -8.36 17.73
N ALA A 45 3.45 -9.05 16.87
CA ALA A 45 4.16 -10.26 17.22
C ALA A 45 5.21 -9.97 18.32
N PRO A 46 5.37 -10.87 19.30
CA PRO A 46 6.39 -10.71 20.33
C PRO A 46 7.80 -10.77 19.72
N SER A 47 8.72 -10.02 20.31
CA SER A 47 10.12 -10.04 19.88
C SER A 47 10.75 -11.43 20.04
N LEU A 48 11.62 -11.78 19.10
CA LEU A 48 12.43 -12.98 19.17
C LEU A 48 13.39 -12.90 20.38
N HIS A 49 13.57 -14.03 21.06
CA HIS A 49 14.48 -14.17 22.18
C HIS A 49 15.37 -15.38 21.95
N ALA A 50 16.68 -15.22 22.19
CA ALA A 50 17.62 -16.32 22.11
C ALA A 50 17.36 -17.34 23.24
N LEU A 51 17.45 -18.63 22.91
CA LEU A 51 17.25 -19.70 23.89
C LEU A 51 18.48 -19.80 24.80
N THR A 52 18.27 -19.69 26.11
CA THR A 52 19.34 -19.89 27.10
C THR A 52 19.55 -21.38 27.34
N ILE A 53 20.74 -21.89 27.00
CA ILE A 53 21.05 -23.32 27.08
C ILE A 53 21.88 -23.58 28.35
N PRO A 54 21.46 -24.51 29.22
CA PRO A 54 22.25 -24.87 30.40
C PRO A 54 23.46 -25.72 30.02
N THR A 55 24.46 -25.79 30.91
CA THR A 55 25.70 -26.52 30.66
C THR A 55 25.44 -28.01 30.46
N GLY A 56 26.00 -28.58 29.39
CA GLY A 56 25.90 -30.02 29.07
C GLY A 56 24.81 -30.39 28.06
N ILE A 57 24.02 -29.42 27.56
CA ILE A 57 23.04 -29.64 26.49
C ILE A 57 23.56 -29.01 25.18
N ILE A 58 23.47 -29.75 24.07
CA ILE A 58 23.84 -29.28 22.73
C ILE A 58 22.55 -29.18 21.90
N LEU A 59 22.31 -28.00 21.31
CA LEU A 59 21.22 -27.83 20.35
C LEU A 59 21.65 -28.30 18.95
N PRO A 60 20.70 -28.80 18.13
CA PRO A 60 20.97 -29.11 16.72
C PRO A 60 21.45 -27.87 15.97
N LEU A 61 22.20 -28.10 14.87
CA LEU A 61 22.74 -27.03 14.04
C LEU A 61 21.64 -26.04 13.64
N HIS A 62 21.88 -24.76 13.90
CA HIS A 62 20.96 -23.69 13.53
C HIS A 62 20.77 -23.69 12.01
N ASN A 63 19.52 -23.72 11.54
CA ASN A 63 19.24 -23.62 10.12
C ASN A 63 19.31 -22.15 9.71
N SER A 64 20.27 -21.81 8.86
CA SER A 64 20.52 -20.45 8.39
C SER A 64 19.34 -19.84 7.62
N ASP A 65 18.43 -20.65 7.09
CA ASP A 65 17.27 -20.16 6.32
C ASP A 65 16.27 -19.35 7.17
N TYR A 66 16.32 -19.50 8.49
CA TYR A 66 15.45 -18.81 9.45
C TYR A 66 16.16 -17.72 10.25
N ASP A 67 17.44 -17.46 9.96
CA ASP A 67 18.20 -16.43 10.66
C ASP A 67 17.80 -15.04 10.14
N ILE A 68 17.32 -14.18 11.03
CA ILE A 68 16.79 -12.86 10.68
C ILE A 68 17.80 -11.83 11.11
N SER A 69 18.44 -11.17 10.14
CA SER A 69 19.36 -10.06 10.41
C SER A 69 18.59 -8.88 11.01
N SER A 70 19.03 -8.41 12.17
CA SER A 70 18.50 -7.20 12.78
C SER A 70 19.12 -5.96 12.12
N PHE A 71 18.29 -5.17 11.45
CA PHE A 71 18.67 -3.85 10.93
C PHE A 71 17.64 -2.81 11.38
N PRO A 72 18.07 -1.60 11.80
CA PRO A 72 17.16 -0.53 12.14
C PRO A 72 16.41 -0.07 10.87
N CYS A 73 15.12 -0.34 10.80
CA CYS A 73 14.26 0.13 9.72
C CYS A 73 13.41 1.31 10.21
N ASN A 74 13.77 2.53 9.81
CA ASN A 74 13.03 3.75 10.13
C ASN A 74 11.98 4.12 9.07
N LYS A 75 11.61 3.19 8.19
CA LYS A 75 10.65 3.43 7.11
C LYS A 75 9.23 3.13 7.58
N ALA A 76 8.26 3.70 6.87
CA ALA A 76 6.85 3.40 7.11
C ALA A 76 6.58 1.91 6.86
N VAL A 77 5.77 1.30 7.73
CA VAL A 77 5.43 -0.13 7.68
C VAL A 77 3.94 -0.28 7.42
N ASN A 78 3.58 -1.35 6.73
CA ASN A 78 2.22 -1.76 6.43
C ASN A 78 1.36 -0.63 5.81
N ASN A 79 0.33 -0.16 6.52
CA ASN A 79 -0.59 0.87 6.06
C ASN A 79 0.08 2.23 5.78
N GLY A 80 1.26 2.46 6.36
CA GLY A 80 2.09 3.63 6.03
C GLY A 80 2.97 3.45 4.79
N MET A 81 3.08 2.23 4.26
CA MET A 81 3.90 1.91 3.09
C MET A 81 3.06 2.01 1.81
N ASP A 82 3.48 2.88 0.90
CA ASP A 82 2.87 2.98 -0.44
C ASP A 82 3.33 1.80 -1.31
N ILE A 83 2.39 0.94 -1.68
CA ILE A 83 2.64 -0.25 -2.52
C ILE A 83 2.36 -0.03 -4.01
N PHE A 84 2.16 1.22 -4.45
CA PHE A 84 1.94 1.48 -5.87
C PHE A 84 3.12 1.00 -6.73
N PRO A 85 2.83 0.53 -7.97
CA PRO A 85 3.88 0.19 -8.92
C PRO A 85 4.88 1.35 -9.07
N PRO A 86 6.19 1.08 -9.01
CA PRO A 86 7.20 2.13 -9.13
C PRO A 86 7.05 2.84 -10.48
N THR A 87 7.14 4.16 -10.45
CA THR A 87 6.98 4.97 -11.66
C THR A 87 8.10 4.64 -12.65
N LYS A 88 7.70 4.13 -13.83
CA LYS A 88 8.61 3.82 -14.92
C LYS A 88 8.42 4.85 -16.04
N THR A 89 9.51 5.48 -16.47
CA THR A 89 9.48 6.33 -17.66
C THR A 89 9.32 5.46 -18.90
N LEU A 90 8.39 5.83 -19.77
CA LEU A 90 8.05 5.09 -20.99
C LEU A 90 8.89 5.57 -22.17
N GLU A 91 9.33 4.63 -22.99
CA GLU A 91 9.92 4.89 -24.30
C GLU A 91 8.78 5.20 -25.29
N LEU A 92 8.55 6.48 -25.59
CA LEU A 92 7.52 6.91 -26.54
C LEU A 92 8.04 7.03 -27.98
N GLN A 93 9.36 6.98 -28.16
CA GLN A 93 10.06 7.10 -29.44
C GLN A 93 11.05 5.94 -29.58
N ASN A 94 11.15 5.35 -30.76
CA ASN A 94 12.11 4.29 -31.04
C ASN A 94 13.55 4.77 -30.77
N ASP A 95 14.34 3.92 -30.13
CA ASP A 95 15.74 4.17 -29.75
C ASP A 95 15.93 5.24 -28.65
N ALA A 96 14.90 5.50 -27.84
CA ALA A 96 15.01 6.38 -26.69
C ALA A 96 15.23 5.57 -25.41
N TYR A 97 16.23 5.92 -24.60
CA TYR A 97 16.55 5.21 -23.36
C TYR A 97 16.03 5.98 -22.14
N PRO A 98 14.87 5.58 -21.56
CA PRO A 98 14.32 6.21 -20.37
C PRO A 98 15.10 5.80 -19.11
N GLN A 99 15.47 6.77 -18.28
CA GLN A 99 16.14 6.57 -17.00
C GLN A 99 15.41 7.33 -15.88
N CYS A 100 15.14 6.65 -14.78
CA CYS A 100 14.67 7.27 -13.54
C CYS A 100 15.76 7.17 -12.47
N SER A 101 16.23 8.30 -11.96
CA SER A 101 17.18 8.33 -10.84
C SER A 101 16.93 9.55 -9.97
N ASN A 102 16.99 9.37 -8.64
CA ASN A 102 16.82 10.44 -7.67
C ASN A 102 15.60 11.33 -7.91
N ASN A 103 14.44 10.72 -8.13
CA ASN A 103 13.17 11.42 -8.39
C ASN A 103 13.17 12.30 -9.65
N ARG A 104 14.06 12.00 -10.61
CA ARG A 104 14.12 12.67 -11.92
C ARG A 104 14.02 11.61 -13.01
N ALA A 105 13.21 11.93 -14.02
CA ALA A 105 13.09 11.15 -15.24
C ALA A 105 13.89 11.86 -16.34
N PHE A 106 14.73 11.09 -17.02
CA PHE A 106 15.51 11.53 -18.17
C PHE A 106 15.21 10.59 -19.33
N ILE A 107 15.19 11.14 -20.54
CA ILE A 107 15.07 10.35 -21.76
C ILE A 107 16.29 10.68 -22.60
N GLN A 108 17.16 9.70 -22.81
CA GLN A 108 18.30 9.85 -23.69
C GLN A 108 17.87 9.50 -25.11
N LEU A 109 17.91 10.49 -25.99
CA LEU A 109 17.70 10.31 -27.43
C LEU A 109 19.04 10.00 -28.08
N LYS A 110 19.03 9.08 -29.04
CA LYS A 110 20.19 8.77 -29.88
C LYS A 110 20.41 9.84 -30.95
#